data_AF-A0A7C5Q8M1-F1
#
_entry.id   AF-A0A7C5Q8M1-F1
#
_cell.length_a   1.000
_cell.length_b   1.000
_cell.length_c   1.000
_cell.angle_alpha   90.00
_cell.angle_beta   90.00
_cell.angle_gamma   90.00
#
_symmetry.space_group_name_H-M   'P 1'
#
loop_
_entity.id
_entity.type
_entity.pdbx_description
1 polymer ?
#
loop_
_entity_poly.entity_id
_entity_poly.type
_entity_poly.pdbx_seq_one_letter_code
_entity_poly.pdbx_strand_id
1 'polypeptide(L)'
;MGIFKEDLLSFGRLLDREIEVRLLPEEFRRLFPDFEVQLTGNLMRIRGRRRGFFRRGFEFRAGGEERVYRTEEGDVGVYLRVIDPSGLEELLRTEGVSLEGESLKLSLLKVLEGNELYGRVPEELRRKLQPLRYSIGEGYLSLFLRVSR
;
A
#
# COMPACT_ATOMS: atom_id res chain seq x y z
N MET A 1 -5.58 -32.19 -6.93
CA MET A 1 -4.82 -31.84 -5.71
C MET A 1 -5.13 -30.38 -5.41
N GLY A 2 -5.91 -29.95 -4.42
CA GLY A 2 -6.45 -30.59 -3.22
C GLY A 2 -6.50 -29.54 -2.10
N ILE A 3 -6.93 -28.31 -2.40
CA ILE A 3 -6.92 -27.15 -1.48
C ILE A 3 -8.37 -26.66 -1.31
N PHE A 4 -9.26 -27.47 -0.71
CA PHE A 4 -10.69 -27.13 -0.81
C PHE A 4 -11.57 -27.41 0.41
N LYS A 5 -11.03 -27.67 1.61
CA LYS A 5 -11.89 -27.76 2.81
C LYS A 5 -11.32 -27.08 4.07
N GLU A 6 -10.04 -27.20 4.36
CA GLU A 6 -9.44 -26.53 5.54
C GLU A 6 -9.28 -25.02 5.34
N ASP A 7 -8.95 -24.57 4.11
CA ASP A 7 -8.91 -23.15 3.79
C ASP A 7 -10.32 -22.53 3.75
N LEU A 8 -11.35 -23.25 3.31
CA LEU A 8 -12.75 -22.76 3.29
C LEU A 8 -13.34 -22.52 4.70
N LEU A 9 -12.94 -23.32 5.69
CA LEU A 9 -13.27 -23.09 7.10
C LEU A 9 -12.54 -21.86 7.66
N SER A 10 -11.35 -21.55 7.14
CA SER A 10 -10.68 -20.28 7.38
C SER A 10 -11.38 -19.13 6.64
N PHE A 11 -11.92 -19.34 5.44
CA PHE A 11 -12.71 -18.36 4.68
C PHE A 11 -14.05 -17.99 5.31
N GLY A 12 -14.79 -18.94 5.89
CA GLY A 12 -16.00 -18.65 6.67
C GLY A 12 -15.71 -17.77 7.90
N ARG A 13 -14.49 -17.82 8.43
CA ARG A 13 -14.01 -16.93 9.49
C ARG A 13 -13.54 -15.57 8.98
N LEU A 14 -13.21 -15.42 7.69
CA LEU A 14 -12.76 -14.15 7.08
C LEU A 14 -13.92 -13.18 6.78
N LEU A 15 -15.16 -13.67 6.69
CA LEU A 15 -16.34 -12.83 6.43
C LEU A 15 -16.63 -11.80 7.53
N ASP A 16 -16.28 -12.11 8.79
CA ASP A 16 -16.45 -11.20 9.94
C ASP A 16 -15.10 -10.85 10.63
N ARG A 17 -13.94 -11.19 10.04
CA ARG A 17 -12.62 -10.87 10.60
C ARG A 17 -11.84 -9.87 9.75
N GLU A 18 -11.16 -8.97 10.44
CA GLU A 18 -10.14 -8.11 9.84
C GLU A 18 -8.92 -8.96 9.45
N ILE A 19 -8.42 -8.75 8.23
CA ILE A 19 -7.20 -9.34 7.69
C ILE A 19 -6.13 -8.26 7.72
N GLU A 20 -5.04 -8.50 8.43
CA GLU A 20 -3.86 -7.64 8.35
C GLU A 20 -2.96 -8.13 7.22
N VAL A 21 -2.74 -7.29 6.21
CA VAL A 21 -1.73 -7.50 5.16
C VAL A 21 -0.55 -6.60 5.45
N ARG A 22 0.62 -7.18 5.71
CA ARG A 22 1.86 -6.43 5.94
C ARG A 22 2.61 -6.27 4.62
N LEU A 23 2.84 -5.02 4.24
CA LEU A 23 3.59 -4.62 3.07
C LEU A 23 4.99 -4.19 3.49
N LEU A 24 6.00 -4.92 3.02
CA LEU A 24 7.41 -4.67 3.30
C LEU A 24 8.00 -3.67 2.29
N PRO A 25 9.02 -2.88 2.68
CA PRO A 25 9.68 -1.92 1.80
C PRO A 25 10.12 -2.48 0.44
N GLU A 26 10.51 -3.75 0.37
CA GLU A 26 10.96 -4.40 -0.85
C GLU A 26 9.80 -4.62 -1.85
N GLU A 27 8.57 -4.82 -1.37
CA GLU A 27 7.38 -5.00 -2.19
C GLU A 27 6.99 -3.70 -2.92
N PHE A 28 7.32 -2.55 -2.32
CA PHE A 28 7.08 -1.24 -2.93
C PHE A 28 7.94 -0.99 -4.18
N ARG A 29 8.99 -1.78 -4.45
CA ARG A 29 9.77 -1.68 -5.70
C ARG A 29 8.91 -1.90 -6.95
N ARG A 30 7.76 -2.57 -6.83
CA ARG A 30 6.78 -2.73 -7.92
C ARG A 30 6.12 -1.42 -8.32
N LEU A 31 5.91 -0.54 -7.35
CA LEU A 31 5.37 0.80 -7.55
C LEU A 31 6.50 1.80 -7.82
N PHE A 32 7.62 1.60 -7.16
CA PHE A 32 8.76 2.51 -7.09
C PHE A 32 10.08 1.81 -7.48
N PRO A 33 10.26 1.42 -8.76
CA PRO A 33 11.41 0.61 -9.16
C PRO A 33 12.76 1.33 -9.01
N ASP A 34 12.78 2.66 -9.17
CA ASP A 34 13.97 3.50 -9.07
C ASP A 34 14.10 4.21 -7.69
N PHE A 35 13.27 3.85 -6.70
CA PHE A 35 13.26 4.51 -5.39
C PHE A 35 13.49 3.51 -4.24
N GLU A 36 14.01 4.03 -3.14
CA GLU A 36 14.17 3.32 -1.87
C GLU A 36 13.06 3.77 -0.91
N VAL A 37 12.31 2.81 -0.38
CA VAL A 37 11.26 3.05 0.63
C VAL A 37 11.81 2.67 2.00
N GLN A 38 11.56 3.51 3.01
CA GLN A 38 11.83 3.22 4.42
C GLN A 38 10.58 3.51 5.25
N LEU A 39 10.28 2.64 6.22
CA LEU A 39 9.10 2.69 7.07
C LEU A 39 9.54 2.70 8.53
N THR A 40 9.20 3.74 9.28
CA THR A 40 9.68 3.93 10.68
C THR A 40 8.62 4.66 11.49
N GLY A 41 8.11 4.07 12.57
CA GLY A 41 7.30 4.73 13.60
C GLY A 41 6.29 5.77 13.10
N ASN A 42 5.36 5.38 12.22
CA ASN A 42 4.35 6.22 11.56
C ASN A 42 4.82 7.09 10.36
N LEU A 43 6.07 6.95 9.93
CA LEU A 43 6.66 7.71 8.83
C LEU A 43 7.00 6.80 7.64
N MET A 44 6.55 7.19 6.46
CA MET A 44 7.04 6.66 5.19
C MET A 44 8.03 7.65 4.58
N ARG A 45 9.24 7.17 4.28
CA ARG A 45 10.27 7.91 3.54
C ARG A 45 10.46 7.27 2.18
N ILE A 46 10.41 8.07 1.11
CA ILE A 46 10.69 7.60 -0.24
C ILE A 46 11.85 8.41 -0.79
N ARG A 47 12.95 7.73 -1.11
CA ARG A 47 14.17 8.34 -1.65
C ARG A 47 14.41 7.93 -3.09
N GLY A 48 14.55 8.90 -3.97
CA GLY A 48 14.90 8.65 -5.38
C GLY A 48 16.22 9.27 -5.77
N ARG A 49 16.81 8.74 -6.85
CA ARG A 49 17.88 9.44 -7.59
C ARG A 49 17.27 10.07 -8.84
N ARG A 50 17.38 11.40 -8.99
CA ARG A 50 17.06 12.06 -10.25
C ARG A 50 17.95 11.52 -11.38
N ARG A 51 17.37 11.08 -12.50
CA ARG A 51 18.12 10.77 -13.73
C ARG A 51 18.54 12.10 -14.39
N GLY A 52 19.83 12.43 -14.33
CA GLY A 52 20.42 13.63 -14.92
C GLY A 52 21.82 13.97 -14.34
N PHE A 53 22.56 14.88 -14.97
CA PHE A 53 23.93 15.28 -14.59
C PHE A 53 24.04 15.85 -13.15
N PHE A 54 22.94 16.27 -12.55
CA PHE A 54 22.85 16.62 -11.13
C PHE A 54 22.13 15.53 -10.34
N ARG A 55 22.90 14.60 -9.76
CA ARG A 55 22.42 13.54 -8.85
C ARG A 55 22.00 14.12 -7.49
N ARG A 56 21.02 15.02 -7.45
CA ARG A 56 20.38 15.40 -6.19
C ARG A 56 19.37 14.31 -5.85
N GLY A 57 19.64 13.58 -4.78
CA GLY A 57 18.64 12.70 -4.18
C GLY A 57 17.48 13.56 -3.67
N PHE A 58 16.28 13.00 -3.67
CA PHE A 58 15.14 13.60 -2.98
C PHE A 58 14.69 12.68 -1.85
N GLU A 59 14.01 13.25 -0.87
CA GLU A 59 13.43 12.50 0.23
C GLU A 59 12.05 13.05 0.51
N PHE A 60 11.04 12.28 0.12
CA PHE A 60 9.66 12.56 0.49
C PHE A 60 9.37 11.94 1.85
N ARG A 61 8.66 12.67 2.70
CA ARG A 61 8.25 12.20 4.02
C ARG A 61 6.75 12.35 4.15
N ALA A 62 6.09 11.28 4.57
CA ALA A 62 4.67 11.36 4.89
C ALA A 62 4.26 10.55 6.12
N GLY A 63 3.31 11.10 6.86
CA GLY A 63 2.76 10.51 8.07
C GLY A 63 1.49 9.70 7.80
N GLY A 64 1.21 8.73 8.66
CA GLY A 64 -0.07 8.02 8.65
C GLY A 64 -1.26 8.96 8.95
N GLU A 65 -2.32 8.95 8.13
CA GLU A 65 -3.59 9.68 8.38
C GLU A 65 -4.77 8.74 8.68
N GLU A 66 -4.51 7.44 8.88
CA GLU A 66 -5.53 6.37 9.04
C GLU A 66 -6.60 6.33 7.92
N ARG A 67 -6.45 7.14 6.87
CA ARG A 67 -7.39 7.29 5.78
C ARG A 67 -7.02 6.34 4.64
N VAL A 68 -7.99 5.52 4.25
CA VAL A 68 -7.88 4.55 3.15
C VAL A 68 -8.89 4.87 2.07
N TYR A 69 -8.72 4.31 0.88
CA TYR A 69 -9.73 4.36 -0.18
C TYR A 69 -9.84 3.06 -0.96
N ARG A 70 -11.02 2.88 -1.55
CA ARG A 70 -11.26 1.91 -2.62
C ARG A 70 -12.03 2.60 -3.74
N THR A 71 -11.66 2.37 -5.00
CA THR A 71 -12.40 2.89 -6.16
C THR A 71 -13.31 1.82 -6.77
N GLU A 72 -14.24 2.23 -7.64
CA GLU A 72 -15.14 1.30 -8.34
C GLU A 72 -14.37 0.38 -9.30
N GLU A 73 -13.27 0.86 -9.87
CA GLU A 73 -12.34 0.10 -10.72
C GLU A 73 -11.51 -0.93 -9.94
N GLY A 74 -11.64 -0.96 -8.61
CA GLY A 74 -10.97 -1.91 -7.74
C GLY A 74 -9.61 -1.47 -7.21
N ASP A 75 -9.18 -0.23 -7.47
CA ASP A 75 -7.97 0.31 -6.85
C ASP A 75 -8.18 0.45 -5.34
N VAL A 76 -7.11 0.22 -4.58
CA VAL A 76 -7.11 0.26 -3.13
C VAL A 76 -5.82 0.92 -2.65
N GLY A 77 -5.94 1.82 -1.68
CA GLY A 77 -4.79 2.60 -1.26
C GLY A 77 -4.99 3.36 0.04
N VAL A 78 -4.03 4.24 0.30
CA VAL A 78 -3.91 5.03 1.53
C VAL A 78 -3.69 6.50 1.20
N TYR A 79 -4.04 7.39 2.13
CA TYR A 79 -3.63 8.79 2.08
C TYR A 79 -2.57 9.05 3.13
N LEU A 80 -1.44 9.59 2.71
CA LEU A 80 -0.33 9.91 3.59
C LEU A 80 -0.19 11.42 3.71
N ARG A 81 -0.15 11.96 4.93
CA ARG A 81 0.02 13.41 5.14
C ARG A 81 1.39 13.83 4.65
N VAL A 82 1.48 14.78 3.73
CA VAL A 82 2.78 15.30 3.30
C VAL A 82 3.44 16.06 4.45
N ILE A 83 4.62 15.60 4.88
CA ILE A 83 5.44 16.27 5.91
C ILE A 83 6.54 17.10 5.25
N ASP A 84 7.21 16.52 4.25
CA ASP A 84 8.22 17.19 3.45
C ASP A 84 7.91 16.97 1.96
N PRO A 85 7.56 18.02 1.21
CA PRO A 85 7.23 17.91 -0.21
C PRO A 85 8.48 17.77 -1.10
N SER A 86 9.69 17.70 -0.53
CA SER A 86 10.93 17.51 -1.28
C SER A 86 10.89 16.26 -2.15
N GLY A 87 10.84 16.44 -3.47
CA GLY A 87 10.76 15.33 -4.43
C GLY A 87 9.34 14.83 -4.72
N LEU A 88 8.31 15.49 -4.19
CA LEU A 88 6.91 15.21 -4.50
C LEU A 88 6.65 15.25 -6.01
N GLU A 89 7.24 16.21 -6.74
CA GLU A 89 7.11 16.29 -8.21
C GLU A 89 7.56 15.01 -8.94
N GLU A 90 8.61 14.34 -8.44
CA GLU A 90 9.08 13.09 -9.04
C GLU A 90 8.15 11.93 -8.68
N LEU A 91 7.62 11.91 -7.44
CA LEU A 91 6.65 10.90 -7.03
C LEU A 91 5.34 11.01 -7.79
N LEU A 92 4.84 12.22 -8.05
CA LEU A 92 3.61 12.45 -8.80
C LEU A 92 3.70 12.04 -10.28
N ARG A 93 4.90 11.77 -10.80
CA ARG A 93 5.10 11.14 -12.12
C ARG A 93 4.92 9.63 -12.10
N THR A 94 4.87 9.03 -10.91
CA THR A 94 4.69 7.59 -10.73
C THR A 94 3.21 7.24 -10.79
N GLU A 95 2.87 6.25 -11.59
CA GLU A 95 1.50 5.74 -11.65
C GLU A 95 1.04 5.23 -10.29
N GLY A 96 -0.22 5.50 -9.91
CA GLY A 96 -0.75 5.15 -8.60
C GLY A 96 -0.37 6.13 -7.50
N VAL A 97 0.21 7.29 -7.84
CA VAL A 97 0.50 8.36 -6.90
C VAL A 97 -0.18 9.66 -7.36
N SER A 98 -0.95 10.30 -6.48
CA SER A 98 -1.52 11.62 -6.75
C SER A 98 -1.60 12.47 -5.48
N LEU A 99 -1.86 13.77 -5.64
CA LEU A 99 -2.06 14.69 -4.52
C LEU A 99 -3.54 15.03 -4.38
N GLU A 100 -4.07 14.94 -3.17
CA GLU A 100 -5.44 15.35 -2.83
C GLU A 100 -5.39 16.26 -1.59
N GLY A 101 -5.46 17.57 -1.82
CA GLY A 101 -5.28 18.57 -0.76
C GLY A 101 -3.85 18.52 -0.19
N GLU A 102 -3.73 18.24 1.10
CA GLU A 102 -2.45 18.12 1.82
C GLU A 102 -1.93 16.67 1.89
N SER A 103 -2.64 15.73 1.29
CA SER A 103 -2.36 14.30 1.42
C SER A 103 -1.90 13.70 0.08
N LEU A 104 -0.88 12.85 0.15
CA LEU A 104 -0.47 11.99 -0.95
C LEU A 104 -1.40 10.77 -1.00
N LYS A 105 -2.18 10.66 -2.07
CA LYS A 105 -2.97 9.47 -2.38
C LYS A 105 -2.06 8.44 -3.04
N LEU A 106 -1.93 7.28 -2.41
CA LEU A 106 -1.05 6.20 -2.82
C LEU A 106 -1.84 4.91 -3.06
N SER A 107 -1.86 4.43 -4.30
CA SER A 107 -2.36 3.11 -4.65
C SER A 107 -1.42 2.04 -4.11
N LEU A 108 -2.00 1.07 -3.42
CA LEU A 108 -1.30 -0.11 -2.92
C LEU A 108 -1.62 -1.35 -3.76
N LEU A 109 -2.42 -1.23 -4.82
CA LEU A 109 -2.86 -2.39 -5.62
C LEU A 109 -1.68 -3.19 -6.18
N LYS A 110 -0.73 -2.52 -6.85
CA LYS A 110 0.48 -3.17 -7.39
C LYS A 110 1.38 -3.79 -6.32
N VAL A 111 1.35 -3.24 -5.11
CA VAL A 111 2.11 -3.76 -3.96
C VAL A 111 1.43 -5.00 -3.41
N LEU A 112 0.10 -4.96 -3.24
CA LEU A 112 -0.74 -6.07 -2.77
C LEU A 112 -0.72 -7.26 -3.72
N GLU A 113 -0.77 -7.04 -5.04
CA GLU A 113 -0.62 -8.10 -6.04
C GLU A 113 0.72 -8.85 -5.94
N GLY A 114 1.71 -8.25 -5.27
CA GLY A 114 2.98 -8.89 -4.95
C GLY A 114 3.05 -9.64 -3.65
N ASN A 115 2.07 -9.45 -2.78
CA ASN A 115 2.09 -9.99 -1.44
C ASN A 115 1.55 -11.43 -1.42
N GLU A 116 2.26 -12.32 -0.75
CA GLU A 116 1.88 -13.74 -0.68
C GLU A 116 0.50 -13.96 -0.04
N LEU A 117 0.17 -13.20 1.02
CA LEU A 117 -1.09 -13.36 1.73
C LEU A 117 -2.26 -12.91 0.84
N TYR A 118 -2.11 -11.78 0.17
CA TYR A 118 -3.11 -11.29 -0.79
C TYR A 118 -3.27 -12.25 -1.98
N GLY A 119 -2.16 -12.82 -2.46
CA GLY A 119 -2.15 -13.84 -3.52
C GLY A 119 -2.88 -15.14 -3.17
N ARG A 120 -3.01 -15.48 -1.88
CA ARG A 120 -3.78 -16.65 -1.41
C ARG A 120 -5.29 -16.38 -1.32
N VAL A 121 -5.71 -15.12 -1.33
CA VAL A 121 -7.15 -14.79 -1.33
C VAL A 121 -7.75 -15.15 -2.70
N PRO A 122 -8.87 -15.89 -2.76
CA PRO A 122 -9.60 -16.16 -4.00
C PRO A 122 -10.01 -14.87 -4.70
N GLU A 123 -9.95 -14.85 -6.03
CA GLU A 123 -10.27 -13.66 -6.83
C GLU A 123 -11.67 -13.10 -6.53
N GLU A 124 -12.65 -13.98 -6.35
CA GLU A 124 -14.03 -13.63 -5.99
C GLU A 124 -14.13 -12.83 -4.68
N LEU A 125 -13.24 -13.12 -3.72
CA LEU A 125 -13.18 -12.41 -2.44
C LEU A 125 -12.35 -11.14 -2.52
N ARG A 126 -11.30 -11.09 -3.36
CA ARG A 126 -10.49 -9.86 -3.57
C ARG A 126 -11.34 -8.68 -4.01
N ARG A 127 -12.34 -8.93 -4.86
CA ARG A 127 -13.29 -7.90 -5.32
C ARG A 127 -14.17 -7.34 -4.19
N LYS A 128 -14.36 -8.12 -3.12
CA LYS A 128 -15.14 -7.76 -1.94
C LYS A 128 -14.28 -7.23 -0.78
N LEU A 129 -12.96 -7.20 -0.90
CA LEU A 129 -12.11 -6.65 0.16
C LEU A 129 -12.24 -5.12 0.22
N GLN A 130 -12.60 -4.62 1.40
CA GLN A 130 -12.65 -3.20 1.73
C GLN A 130 -11.52 -2.86 2.68
N PRO A 131 -10.70 -1.83 2.37
CA PRO A 131 -9.74 -1.34 3.34
C PRO A 131 -10.48 -0.62 4.47
N LEU A 132 -10.03 -0.83 5.70
CA LEU A 132 -10.60 -0.20 6.90
C LEU A 132 -9.69 0.89 7.44
N ARG A 133 -8.41 0.55 7.59
CA ARG A 133 -7.38 1.41 8.13
C ARG A 133 -6.02 0.88 7.71
N TYR A 134 -5.00 1.68 7.95
CA TYR A 134 -3.63 1.25 7.82
C TYR A 134 -2.78 1.82 8.96
N SER A 135 -1.62 1.21 9.21
CA SER A 135 -0.62 1.74 10.11
C SER A 135 0.78 1.54 9.52
N ILE A 136 1.68 2.47 9.81
CA ILE A 136 3.10 2.36 9.43
C ILE A 136 3.89 1.97 10.68
N GLY A 137 4.36 0.73 10.71
CA GLY A 137 5.21 0.20 11.76
C GLY A 137 6.69 0.29 11.44
N GLU A 138 7.51 -0.35 12.27
CA GLU A 138 8.94 -0.50 12.03
C GLU A 138 9.19 -1.51 10.91
N GLY A 139 9.53 -1.01 9.71
CA GLY A 139 9.86 -1.84 8.56
C GLY A 139 8.67 -2.45 7.80
N TYR A 140 7.43 -2.03 8.07
CA TYR A 140 6.25 -2.48 7.31
C TYR A 140 5.08 -1.49 7.36
N LEU A 141 4.20 -1.57 6.37
CA LEU A 141 2.90 -0.91 6.34
C LEU A 141 1.83 -1.99 6.49
N SER A 142 1.05 -1.95 7.56
CA SER A 142 -0.09 -2.85 7.77
C SER A 142 -1.34 -2.26 7.15
N LEU A 143 -1.94 -2.96 6.19
CA LEU A 143 -3.24 -2.64 5.62
C LEU A 143 -4.28 -3.61 6.18
N PHE A 144 -5.29 -3.08 6.86
CA PHE A 144 -6.38 -3.88 7.43
C PHE A 144 -7.54 -3.94 6.44
N LEU A 145 -7.86 -5.14 5.98
CA LEU A 145 -8.90 -5.42 5.00
C LEU A 145 -10.03 -6.23 5.64
N ARG A 146 -11.26 -6.02 5.18
CA ARG A 146 -12.41 -6.83 5.56
C ARG A 146 -13.23 -7.19 4.33
N VAL A 147 -13.78 -8.40 4.29
CA VAL A 147 -14.72 -8.78 3.24
C VAL A 147 -16.04 -8.05 3.44
N SER A 148 -16.48 -7.28 2.46
CA SER A 148 -17.83 -6.70 2.48
C SER A 148 -18.88 -7.79 2.28
N ARG A 149 -20.01 -7.65 2.97
CA ARG A 149 -21.18 -8.52 2.79
C ARG A 149 -21.75 -8.40 1.39
#